data_AF-A0A5C7VE56-F1
#
_entry.id   AF-A0A5C7VE56-F1
#
_cell.length_a   1.000
_cell.length_b   1.000
_cell.length_c   1.000
_cell.angle_alpha   90.00
_cell.angle_beta   90.00
_cell.angle_gamma   90.00
#
_symmetry.space_group_name_H-M   'P 1'
#
loop_
_entity.id
_entity.type
_entity.pdbx_description
1 polymer ?
#
loop_
_entity_poly.entity_id
_entity_poly.type
_entity_poly.pdbx_seq_one_letter_code
_entity_poly.pdbx_strand_id
1 'polypeptide(L)'
;VGLFGTIWGIMHAFVGLSNLQQVTLATVAPGIAEALVATAIGLFAAIPAVLAYNRFARVIDRTAITLETFIEEFSNILQRNAGSTN
;
A
#
# COMPACT_ATOMS: atom_id res chain seq x y z
N VAL A 1 -9.14 -1.38 -5.12
CA VAL A 1 -9.32 -2.68 -5.81
C VAL A 1 -10.30 -3.59 -5.05
N GLY A 2 -10.04 -3.95 -3.78
CA GLY A 2 -10.96 -4.80 -3.01
C GLY A 2 -12.40 -4.26 -2.90
N LEU A 3 -12.57 -2.99 -2.50
CA LEU A 3 -13.88 -2.32 -2.44
C LEU A 3 -14.60 -2.28 -3.81
N PHE A 4 -13.86 -2.11 -4.90
CA PHE A 4 -14.46 -2.14 -6.24
C PHE A 4 -14.99 -3.54 -6.58
N GLY A 5 -14.21 -4.58 -6.28
CA GLY A 5 -14.62 -5.97 -6.47
C GLY A 5 -15.87 -6.33 -5.65
N THR A 6 -16.01 -5.78 -4.44
CA THR A 6 -17.20 -6.03 -3.62
C THR A 6 -18.44 -5.36 -4.19
N ILE A 7 -18.32 -4.11 -4.60
CA ILE A 7 -19.43 -3.35 -5.21
C ILE A 7 -19.88 -4.06 -6.49
N TRP A 8 -18.93 -4.50 -7.32
CA TRP A 8 -19.22 -5.23 -8.54
C TRP A 8 -19.92 -6.57 -8.27
N GLY A 9 -19.39 -7.39 -7.36
CA GLY A 9 -19.95 -8.70 -7.00
C GLY A 9 -21.36 -8.58 -6.41
N ILE A 10 -21.59 -7.58 -5.56
CA ILE A 10 -22.91 -7.29 -5.00
C ILE A 10 -23.86 -6.84 -6.12
N MET A 11 -23.46 -5.91 -6.99
CA MET A 11 -24.30 -5.51 -8.14
C MET A 11 -24.69 -6.71 -9.00
N HIS A 12 -23.72 -7.56 -9.35
CA HIS A 12 -23.96 -8.72 -10.20
C HIS A 12 -24.94 -9.71 -9.52
N ALA A 13 -24.78 -9.94 -8.22
CA ALA A 13 -25.71 -10.75 -7.44
C ALA A 13 -27.14 -10.17 -7.48
N PHE A 14 -27.31 -8.85 -7.32
CA PHE A 14 -28.63 -8.21 -7.36
C PHE A 14 -29.26 -8.18 -8.77
N VAL A 15 -28.46 -7.98 -9.82
CA VAL A 15 -28.94 -8.03 -11.21
C VAL A 15 -29.45 -9.44 -11.57
N GLY A 16 -28.77 -10.49 -11.09
CA GLY A 16 -29.21 -11.87 -11.27
C GLY A 16 -30.57 -12.21 -10.63
N LEU A 17 -31.02 -11.42 -9.66
CA LEU A 17 -32.33 -11.59 -9.02
C LEU A 17 -33.46 -10.85 -9.75
N SER A 18 -33.16 -9.94 -10.67
CA SER A 18 -34.15 -9.06 -11.31
C SER A 18 -35.30 -9.80 -12.03
N ASN A 19 -35.07 -11.03 -12.45
CA ASN A 19 -36.06 -11.88 -13.14
C ASN A 19 -36.69 -12.96 -12.24
N LEU A 20 -36.33 -13.04 -10.95
CA LEU A 20 -36.83 -14.06 -10.03
C LEU A 20 -38.10 -13.56 -9.32
N GLN A 21 -39.18 -14.33 -9.44
CA GLN A 21 -40.47 -14.03 -8.82
C GLN A 21 -40.46 -14.22 -7.29
N GLN A 22 -39.55 -15.04 -6.77
CA GLN A 22 -39.34 -15.27 -5.34
C GLN A 22 -37.85 -15.31 -5.03
N VAL A 23 -37.39 -14.31 -4.26
CA VAL A 23 -35.98 -14.16 -3.85
C VAL A 23 -35.80 -14.79 -2.47
N THR A 24 -34.75 -15.60 -2.30
CA THR A 24 -34.38 -16.15 -0.99
C THR A 24 -32.97 -15.72 -0.60
N LEU A 25 -32.67 -15.69 0.69
CA LEU A 25 -31.32 -15.39 1.18
C LEU A 25 -30.27 -16.39 0.64
N ALA A 26 -30.68 -17.64 0.42
CA ALA A 26 -29.82 -18.67 -0.14
C ALA A 26 -29.35 -18.35 -1.58
N THR A 27 -30.16 -17.63 -2.37
CA THR A 27 -29.80 -17.29 -3.76
C THR A 27 -28.81 -16.14 -3.88
N VAL A 28 -28.66 -15.29 -2.84
CA VAL A 28 -27.71 -14.16 -2.83
C VAL A 28 -26.45 -14.41 -2.02
N ALA A 29 -26.50 -15.35 -1.07
CA ALA A 29 -25.40 -15.64 -0.16
C ALA A 29 -24.06 -15.94 -0.86
N PRO A 30 -23.99 -16.70 -1.98
CA PRO A 30 -22.73 -16.95 -2.67
C PRO A 30 -22.07 -15.69 -3.23
N GLY A 31 -22.84 -14.81 -3.90
CA GLY A 31 -22.30 -13.59 -4.50
C GLY A 31 -21.81 -12.58 -3.47
N ILE A 32 -22.46 -12.53 -2.29
CA ILE A 32 -22.00 -11.71 -1.17
C ILE A 32 -20.72 -12.29 -0.55
N ALA A 33 -20.61 -13.61 -0.43
CA ALA A 33 -19.41 -14.26 0.08
C ALA A 33 -18.18 -13.97 -0.81
N GLU A 34 -18.33 -14.09 -2.14
CA GLU A 34 -17.27 -13.74 -3.09
C GLU A 34 -16.87 -12.26 -3.01
N ALA A 35 -17.86 -11.37 -2.89
CA ALA A 35 -17.62 -9.96 -2.65
C ALA A 35 -16.76 -9.74 -1.38
N LEU A 36 -17.06 -10.40 -0.26
CA LEU A 36 -16.26 -10.27 0.96
C LEU A 36 -14.82 -10.75 0.80
N VAL A 37 -14.59 -11.83 0.04
CA VAL A 37 -13.23 -12.31 -0.26
C VAL A 37 -12.42 -11.26 -1.02
N ALA A 38 -13.02 -10.52 -1.94
CA ALA A 38 -12.33 -9.45 -2.67
C ALA A 38 -11.80 -8.33 -1.73
N THR A 39 -12.55 -7.98 -0.67
CA THR A 39 -12.03 -7.07 0.38
C THR A 39 -10.88 -7.68 1.15
N ALA A 40 -11.00 -8.95 1.56
CA ALA A 40 -9.96 -9.62 2.33
C ALA A 40 -8.64 -9.68 1.55
N ILE A 41 -8.67 -10.02 0.26
CA ILE A 41 -7.50 -10.02 -0.61
C ILE A 41 -6.96 -8.59 -0.79
N GLY A 42 -7.83 -7.60 -0.95
CA GLY A 42 -7.43 -6.20 -1.06
C GLY A 42 -6.66 -5.70 0.17
N LEU A 43 -7.13 -6.04 1.37
CA LEU A 43 -6.44 -5.70 2.63
C LEU A 43 -5.15 -6.50 2.80
N PHE A 44 -5.16 -7.78 2.44
CA PHE A 44 -3.97 -8.64 2.46
C PHE A 44 -2.86 -8.12 1.54
N ALA A 45 -3.20 -7.53 0.40
CA ALA A 45 -2.22 -6.87 -0.47
C ALA A 45 -1.78 -5.49 0.06
N ALA A 46 -2.73 -4.69 0.57
CA ALA A 46 -2.47 -3.31 0.98
C ALA A 46 -1.60 -3.20 2.24
N ILE A 47 -1.86 -4.01 3.28
CA ILE A 47 -1.17 -3.89 4.57
C ILE A 47 0.34 -4.16 4.43
N PRO A 48 0.80 -5.28 3.85
CA PRO A 48 2.22 -5.55 3.67
C PRO A 48 2.91 -4.53 2.76
N ALA A 49 2.23 -4.06 1.71
CA ALA A 49 2.78 -3.06 0.80
C ALA A 49 3.08 -1.74 1.53
N VAL A 50 2.15 -1.26 2.38
CA VAL A 50 2.36 -0.04 3.17
C VAL A 50 3.45 -0.24 4.23
N LEU A 51 3.52 -1.41 4.85
CA LEU A 51 4.61 -1.73 5.79
C LEU A 51 5.99 -1.70 5.11
N ALA A 52 6.09 -2.30 3.92
CA ALA A 52 7.32 -2.32 3.13
C ALA A 52 7.71 -0.90 2.69
N TYR A 53 6.75 -0.12 2.18
CA TYR A 53 6.98 1.28 1.81
C TYR A 53 7.52 2.09 2.99
N ASN A 54 6.87 2.02 4.15
CA ASN A 54 7.30 2.72 5.35
C ASN A 54 8.68 2.26 5.84
N ARG A 55 9.00 0.97 5.68
CA ARG A 55 10.32 0.43 6.02
C ARG A 55 11.40 1.00 5.12
N PHE A 56 11.18 1.01 3.80
CA PHE A 56 12.15 1.52 2.84
C PHE A 56 12.30 3.04 2.91
N ALA A 57 11.21 3.79 3.06
CA ALA A 57 11.26 5.24 3.27
C ALA A 57 12.18 5.60 4.44
N ARG A 58 12.01 4.95 5.61
CA ARG A 58 12.90 5.15 6.76
C ARG A 58 14.36 4.79 6.51
N VAL A 59 14.64 3.81 5.66
CA VAL A 59 16.02 3.42 5.30
C VAL A 59 16.64 4.47 4.38
N ILE A 60 15.88 4.97 3.41
CA ILE A 60 16.31 6.02 2.50
C ILE A 60 16.64 7.29 3.29
N ASP A 61 15.75 7.72 4.20
CA ASP A 61 15.96 8.91 5.02
C ASP A 61 17.24 8.80 5.87
N ARG A 62 17.46 7.64 6.53
CA ARG A 62 18.69 7.40 7.29
C ARG A 62 19.94 7.45 6.42
N THR A 63 19.86 6.90 5.22
CA THR A 63 20.98 6.89 4.27
C THR A 63 21.29 8.31 3.79
N ALA A 64 20.26 9.11 3.52
CA ALA A 64 20.40 10.51 3.13
C ALA A 64 21.07 11.32 4.25
N ILE A 65 20.62 11.20 5.50
CA ILE A 65 21.22 11.87 6.65
C ILE A 65 22.70 11.48 6.80
N THR A 66 23.02 10.19 6.66
CA THR A 66 24.41 9.71 6.75
C THR A 66 25.30 10.32 5.67
N LEU A 67 24.77 10.45 4.44
CA LEU A 67 25.48 11.06 3.32
C LEU A 67 25.69 12.57 3.55
N GLU A 68 24.69 13.27 4.09
CA GLU A 68 24.79 14.69 4.45
C GLU A 68 25.89 14.91 5.50
N THR A 69 25.90 14.11 6.58
CA THR A 69 26.96 14.16 7.59
C THR A 69 28.34 13.90 6.98
N PHE A 70 28.46 12.90 6.09
CA PHE A 70 29.72 12.62 5.40
C PHE A 70 30.20 13.81 4.55
N ILE A 71 29.30 14.48 3.83
CA ILE A 71 29.63 15.65 3.01
C ILE A 71 30.12 16.80 3.89
N GLU A 72 29.47 17.05 5.03
CA GLU A 72 29.89 18.07 5.99
C GLU A 72 31.28 17.79 6.55
N GLU A 73 31.54 16.57 7.01
CA GLU A 73 32.85 16.15 7.51
C GLU A 73 33.93 16.26 6.44
N PHE A 74 33.64 15.81 5.22
CA PHE A 74 34.56 15.90 4.10
C PHE A 74 34.90 17.35 3.74
N SER A 75 33.90 18.23 3.70
CA SER A 75 34.09 19.67 3.47
C SER A 75 34.98 20.29 4.56
N ASN A 76 34.73 19.97 5.83
CA ASN A 76 35.53 20.47 6.95
C ASN A 76 37.00 20.02 6.86
N ILE A 77 37.26 18.77 6.45
CA ILE A 77 38.62 18.26 6.23
C ILE A 77 39.32 19.02 5.10
N LEU A 78 38.64 19.23 3.96
CA LEU A 78 39.19 19.97 2.83
C LEU A 78 39.52 21.43 3.21
N GLN A 79 38.62 22.11 3.92
CA GLN A 79 38.85 23.47 4.40
C GLN A 79 40.06 23.55 5.33
N ARG A 80 40.19 22.60 6.27
CA ARG A 80 41.34 22.54 7.18
C ARG A 80 42.66 22.33 6.43
N ASN A 81 42.68 21.42 5.47
CA ASN A 81 43.88 21.13 4.68
C ASN A 81 44.26 22.32 3.77
N ALA A 82 43.28 22.96 3.13
CA ALA A 82 43.52 24.13 2.29
C ALA A 82 44.02 25.34 3.10
N GLY A 83 43.49 25.54 4.30
CA GLY A 83 43.92 26.60 5.23
C GLY A 83 45.30 26.36 5.87
N SER A 84 45.76 25.11 5.94
CA SER A 84 47.08 24.73 6.48
C SER A 84 48.25 24.99 5.51
N THR A 85 47.97 25.33 4.26
CA THR A 85 48.99 25.55 3.21
C THR A 85 49.43 27.01 3.05
N ASN A 86 49.00 27.92 3.93
CA ASN A 86 49.54 29.29 4.09
C ASN A 86 50.18 29.44 5.46
#